data_AF-A0A645HQF8-F1
#
_entry.id   AF-A0A645HQF8-F1
#
_cell.length_a   1.000
_cell.length_b   1.000
_cell.length_c   1.000
_cell.angle_alpha   90.00
_cell.angle_beta   90.00
_cell.angle_gamma   90.00
#
_symmetry.space_group_name_H-M   'P 1'
#
loop_
_entity.id
_entity.type
_entity.pdbx_description
1 polymer ?
#
loop_
_entity_poly.entity_id
_entity_poly.type
_entity_poly.pdbx_seq_one_letter_code
_entity_poly.pdbx_strand_id
1 'polypeptide(L)' 'MAVTFEVFSAYSTVGLTCDLTPHLHALSKVALIITMFIGRVGPLTIAYVITRKERKELENKGQFKLPEGNVLIG' A
#
# COMPACT_ATOMS: atom_id res chain seq x y z
N MET A 1 -7.03 -8.65 -20.05
CA MET A 1 -8.00 -8.59 -18.94
C MET A 1 -7.71 -9.59 -17.81
N ALA A 2 -7.29 -10.83 -18.10
CA ALA A 2 -6.98 -11.81 -17.04
C ALA A 2 -5.86 -11.36 -16.08
N VAL A 3 -4.75 -10.81 -16.62
CA VAL A 3 -3.60 -10.36 -15.82
C VAL A 3 -3.96 -9.23 -14.85
N THR A 4 -4.71 -8.23 -15.31
CA THR A 4 -5.15 -7.11 -14.47
C THR A 4 -6.10 -7.59 -13.37
N PHE A 5 -7.06 -8.46 -13.70
CA PHE A 5 -7.98 -9.04 -12.72
C PHE A 5 -7.23 -9.82 -11.62
N GLU A 6 -6.22 -10.59 -12.00
CA GLU A 6 -5.43 -11.40 -11.06
C GLU A 6 -4.57 -10.53 -10.13
N VAL A 7 -3.99 -9.44 -10.65
CA VAL A 7 -3.24 -8.46 -9.83
C VAL A 7 -4.15 -7.78 -8.81
N PHE A 8 -5.33 -7.32 -9.22
CA PHE A 8 -6.30 -6.70 -8.31
C PHE A 8 -6.85 -7.70 -7.27
N SER A 9 -7.10 -8.95 -7.67
CA SER A 9 -7.54 -10.02 -6.76
C SER A 9 -6.46 -10.38 -5.74
N ALA A 10 -5.20 -10.47 -6.16
CA ALA A 10 -4.05 -10.69 -5.28
C ALA A 10 -3.84 -9.51 -4.32
N TYR A 11 -3.94 -8.27 -4.80
CA TYR A 11 -3.81 -7.07 -3.98
C TYR A 11 -4.91 -6.94 -2.92
N SER A 12 -6.14 -7.30 -3.24
CA SER A 12 -7.24 -7.28 -2.26
C SER A 12 -7.35 -8.57 -1.43
N THR A 13 -6.41 -9.52 -1.59
CA THR A 13 -6.42 -10.84 -0.94
C THR A 13 -7.72 -11.63 -1.13
N VAL A 14 -8.39 -11.43 -2.27
CA VAL A 14 -9.71 -12.03 -2.56
C VAL A 14 -9.60 -13.52 -2.87
N GLY A 15 -8.42 -13.98 -3.32
CA GLY A 15 -8.11 -15.39 -3.58
C GLY A 15 -8.75 -15.97 -4.84
N LEU A 16 -9.39 -15.13 -5.67
CA LEU A 16 -9.98 -15.54 -6.94
C LEU A 16 -8.92 -15.47 -8.05
N THR A 17 -8.81 -16.55 -8.81
CA THR A 17 -7.87 -16.68 -9.94
C THR A 17 -8.63 -17.14 -11.18
N CYS A 18 -8.26 -16.64 -12.35
CA CYS A 18 -8.78 -17.07 -13.64
C CYS A 18 -7.97 -18.22 -14.25
N ASP A 19 -7.41 -19.10 -13.42
CA ASP A 19 -6.62 -20.28 -13.82
C ASP A 19 -5.27 -19.96 -14.51
N LEU A 20 -4.75 -18.74 -14.30
CA LEU A 20 -3.47 -18.31 -14.85
C LEU A 20 -2.30 -18.60 -13.87
N THR A 21 -2.56 -18.56 -12.56
CA THR A 21 -1.61 -18.85 -11.47
C THR A 21 -0.79 -20.15 -11.61
N PRO A 22 -1.31 -21.28 -12.14
CA PRO A 22 -0.52 -22.49 -12.35
C PRO A 22 0.45 -22.41 -13.55
N HIS A 23 0.18 -21.57 -14.55
CA HIS A 23 1.01 -21.38 -15.75
C HIS A 23 2.08 -20.29 -15.60
N LEU A 24 2.09 -19.57 -14.48
CA LEU A 24 3.04 -18.49 -14.20
C LEU A 24 4.46 -19.02 -13.88
N HIS A 25 5.48 -18.43 -14.51
CA HIS A 25 6.89 -18.70 -14.24
C HIS A 25 7.26 -18.38 -12.77
N ALA A 26 8.31 -19.00 -12.22
CA ALA A 26 8.66 -18.89 -10.80
C ALA A 26 8.79 -17.43 -10.30
N LEU A 27 9.30 -16.53 -11.15
CA LEU A 27 9.46 -15.11 -10.84
C LEU A 27 8.12 -14.38 -10.62
N SER A 28 7.09 -14.69 -11.41
CA SER A 28 5.78 -14.03 -11.29
C SER A 28 4.97 -14.55 -10.11
N LYS A 29 5.20 -15.79 -9.66
CA LYS A 29 4.66 -16.29 -8.38
C LYS A 29 5.22 -15.50 -7.19
N VAL A 30 6.51 -15.19 -7.18
CA VAL A 30 7.13 -14.37 -6.12
C VAL A 30 6.52 -12.97 -6.09
N ALA A 31 6.31 -12.35 -7.25
CA ALA A 31 5.65 -11.04 -7.34
C ALA A 31 4.20 -11.08 -6.82
N LEU A 32 3.44 -12.15 -7.09
CA LEU A 32 2.09 -12.34 -6.55
C LEU A 32 2.08 -12.51 -5.03
N ILE A 33 3.03 -13.28 -4.47
CA ILE A 33 3.17 -13.45 -3.02
C ILE A 33 3.44 -12.10 -2.35
N ILE A 34 4.34 -11.28 -2.92
CA ILE A 34 4.63 -9.92 -2.41
C ILE A 34 3.37 -9.06 -2.48
N THR A 35 2.63 -9.12 -3.60
CA THR A 35 1.40 -8.34 -3.80
C THR A 35 0.31 -8.72 -2.78
N MET A 36 0.14 -10.02 -2.51
CA MET A 36 -0.77 -10.51 -1.46
C MET A 36 -0.35 -10.07 -0.05
N PHE A 37 0.96 -10.06 0.22
CA PHE A 37 1.49 -9.59 1.50
C PHE A 37 1.22 -8.09 1.71
N ILE A 38 1.46 -7.27 0.68
CA ILE A 38 1.15 -5.83 0.71
C ILE A 38 -0.35 -5.61 0.89
N GLY A 39 -1.17 -6.37 0.16
CA GLY A 39 -2.61 -6.37 0.28
C GLY A 39 -3.11 -6.66 1.70
N ARG A 40 -2.50 -7.66 2.37
CA ARG A 40 -2.85 -8.06 3.73
C ARG A 40 -2.35 -7.10 4.81
N VAL A 41 -1.12 -6.59 4.68
CA VAL A 41 -0.55 -5.57 5.59
C VAL A 41 -1.33 -4.27 5.48
N GLY A 42 -1.86 -4.00 4.28
CA GLY A 42 -2.74 -2.88 4.01
C GLY A 42 -1.97 -1.59 3.71
N PRO A 43 -2.41 -0.80 2.71
CA PRO A 43 -1.76 0.45 2.35
C PRO A 43 -1.73 1.46 3.52
N LEU A 44 -2.74 1.42 4.39
CA LEU A 44 -2.82 2.26 5.60
C LEU A 44 -1.67 1.99 6.59
N THR A 45 -1.28 0.74 6.79
CA THR A 45 -0.19 0.38 7.71
C THR A 45 1.15 0.85 7.16
N ILE A 46 1.37 0.70 5.85
CA ILE A 46 2.58 1.17 5.18
C ILE A 46 2.65 2.70 5.22
N ALA A 47 1.54 3.38 4.89
CA ALA A 47 1.42 4.82 5.01
C ALA A 47 1.71 5.29 6.44
N TYR A 48 1.16 4.59 7.44
CA TYR A 48 1.40 4.91 8.85
C TYR A 48 2.88 4.77 9.25
N VAL A 49 3.58 3.73 8.79
CA VAL A 49 5.02 3.54 9.07
C VAL A 49 5.86 4.68 8.46
N ILE A 50 5.53 5.11 7.24
CA ILE A 50 6.20 6.22 6.56
C ILE A 50 5.94 7.53 7.31
N THR A 51 4.67 7.86 7.57
CA THR A 51 4.27 9.09 8.29
C THR A 51 4.79 9.12 9.72
N ARG A 52 4.91 7.98 10.41
CA ARG A 52 5.47 7.92 11.77
C ARG A 52 6.97 8.25 11.78
N LYS A 53 7.70 7.94 10.70
CA LYS A 53 9.10 8.33 10.56
C LYS A 53 9.23 9.84 10.43
N GLU A 54 8.36 10.47 9.63
CA GLU A 54 8.32 11.94 9.48
C GLU A 54 7.90 12.64 10.78
N ARG A 55 6.92 12.11 11.52
CA ARG A 55 6.54 12.69 12.82
C ARG A 55 7.68 12.64 13.83
N LYS A 56 8.44 11.55 13.93
CA LYS A 56 9.60 11.48 14.84
C LYS A 56 10.72 12.47 14.46
N GLU A 57 10.85 12.77 13.17
CA GLU A 57 11.83 13.75 12.68
C GLU A 57 11.35 15.19 12.89
N LEU A 58 10.05 15.45 12.72
CA LEU A 58 9.39 16.73 13.04
C LEU A 58 9.35 17.01 14.55
N GLU A 59 9.09 16.01 15.39
CA GLU A 59 9.07 16.13 16.85
C GLU A 59 10.46 16.48 17.42
N ASN A 60 11.53 15.98 16.77
CA ASN A 60 12.92 16.32 17.12
C ASN A 60 13.37 17.71 16.61
N LYS A 61 12.68 18.29 15.61
CA LYS A 61 13.07 19.56 14.96
C LYS A 61 12.27 20.80 15.37
N GLY A 62 11.40 20.68 16.36
CA GLY A 62 10.93 21.84 17.10
C GLY A 62 9.44 22.07 17.03
N GLN A 63 8.96 22.57 18.16
CA GLN A 63 7.63 23.13 18.38
C GLN A 63 7.44 24.38 17.52
N PHE A 64 7.35 24.24 16.20
CA PHE A 64 6.93 25.33 15.33
C PHE A 64 5.40 25.35 15.30
N LYS A 65 4.83 26.31 16.04
CA LYS A 65 3.41 26.65 15.98
C LYS A 65 3.16 27.30 14.62
N LEU A 66 2.66 26.52 13.67
CA LEU A 66 2.25 27.03 12.36
C LEU A 66 1.02 27.94 12.56
N PRO A 67 0.97 29.12 11.92
CA PRO A 67 -0.19 30.01 11.99
C PRO A 67 -1.40 29.31 11.35
N GLU A 68 -2.54 29.31 12.04
CA GLU A 68 -3.80 28.80 11.52
C GLU A 68 -4.24 29.59 10.26
N GLY A 69 -4.01 29.01 9.09
CA GLY A 69 -4.56 29.51 7.82
C GLY A 69 -6.01 29.08 7.68
N ASN A 70 -6.93 30.04 7.54
CA ASN A 70 -8.33 29.76 7.24
C ASN A 70 -8.46 29.20 5.81
N VAL A 71 -8.66 27.88 5.67
CA VAL A 71 -8.87 27.24 4.37
C VAL A 71 -10.37 27.25 4.08
N LEU A 72 -10.83 28.29 3.38
CA LEU A 72 -12.16 28.31 2.77
C LEU A 72 -12.19 27.29 1.64
N ILE A 73 -12.86 26.17 1.88
CA ILE A 73 -13.19 25.20 0.84
C ILE A 73 -14.57 25.61 0.33
N GLY A 74 -14.58 26.34 -0.78
CA GLY A 74 -15.79 26.71 -1.52
C GLY A 74 -16.40 25.52 -2.25
#